data_AF-A0A3C1C3Y1-F1
#
_entry.id   AF-A0A3C1C3Y1-F1
#
_cell.length_a   1.000
_cell.length_b   1.000
_cell.length_c   1.000
_cell.angle_alpha   90.00
_cell.angle_beta   90.00
_cell.angle_gamma   90.00
#
_symmetry.space_group_name_H-M   'P 1'
#
loop_
_entity.id
_entity.type
_entity.pdbx_description
1 polymer ?
#
loop_
_entity_poly.entity_id
_entity_poly.type
_entity_poly.pdbx_seq_one_letter_code
_entity_poly.pdbx_strand_id
1 'polypeptide(L)'
;MKTILAKLARHSTAFSIQKCVKLGNDERRTMSDQPSMPEYVESAQTILGDLLRLSEFEDARLETKVEDGQIFIQIVTADAGRIIGRTAQTLDAIQFLLNRLLSRKYEDSPYCVVDAEHYREQRRGKLLADANEALARVRQTGNPWRMPPLNSMERRIIHQALKDCPDIHTQSEDEDSEGRKRVVISLSDDFQAGAAAPPPAQPE
;
A
#
# COMPACT_ATOMS: atom_id res chain seq x y z
N MET A 1 22.24 16.54 -50.63
CA MET A 1 22.09 16.83 -49.17
C MET A 1 21.07 17.95 -48.88
N LYS A 2 19.87 17.91 -49.46
CA LYS A 2 18.79 18.88 -49.16
C LYS A 2 17.39 18.26 -48.99
N THR A 3 17.29 16.93 -48.83
CA THR A 3 15.98 16.24 -48.85
C THR A 3 15.72 15.34 -47.64
N ILE A 4 16.57 15.38 -46.60
CA ILE A 4 16.36 14.60 -45.36
C ILE A 4 15.93 15.51 -44.18
N LEU A 5 16.15 16.82 -44.26
CA LEU A 5 15.81 17.79 -43.21
C LEU A 5 14.35 18.32 -43.25
N ALA A 6 13.52 17.87 -44.19
CA ALA A 6 12.13 18.34 -44.35
C ALA A 6 11.06 17.42 -43.73
N LYS A 7 11.45 16.27 -43.13
CA LYS A 7 10.51 15.30 -42.54
C LYS A 7 10.50 15.30 -41.00
N LEU A 8 11.22 16.23 -40.37
CA LEU A 8 11.34 16.42 -38.92
C LEU A 8 10.68 17.72 -38.41
N ALA A 9 9.67 18.22 -39.13
CA ALA A 9 8.92 19.43 -38.74
C ALA A 9 7.40 19.22 -38.73
N ARG A 10 6.93 17.99 -38.46
CA ARG A 10 5.54 17.69 -38.10
C ARG A 10 5.56 16.80 -36.88
N HIS A 11 4.87 17.20 -35.82
CA HIS A 11 5.03 16.78 -34.40
C HIS A 11 5.99 17.69 -33.62
N SER A 12 5.75 18.99 -33.73
CA SER A 12 6.14 19.97 -32.71
C SER A 12 5.34 19.68 -31.45
N THR A 13 6.08 19.37 -30.39
CA THR A 13 5.70 19.04 -29.02
C THR A 13 5.10 20.22 -28.24
N ALA A 14 4.20 20.98 -28.89
CA ALA A 14 3.53 22.15 -28.31
C ALA A 14 2.00 22.00 -28.30
N PHE A 15 1.49 20.77 -28.42
CA PHE A 15 0.06 20.45 -28.34
C PHE A 15 -0.18 19.36 -27.28
N SER A 16 -0.13 19.73 -26.00
CA SER A 16 -0.84 18.94 -24.96
C SER A 16 -0.86 19.53 -23.55
N ILE A 17 -0.06 20.56 -23.23
CA ILE A 17 0.01 21.02 -21.83
C ILE A 17 -0.96 22.18 -21.56
N GLN A 18 -1.21 23.05 -22.55
CA GLN A 18 -2.05 24.23 -22.35
C GLN A 18 -3.56 23.95 -22.41
N LYS A 19 -3.96 22.74 -22.85
CA LYS A 19 -5.36 22.28 -22.85
C LYS A 19 -5.76 21.60 -21.52
N CYS A 20 -4.79 21.20 -20.69
CA CYS A 20 -5.06 20.57 -19.39
C CYS A 20 -5.37 21.57 -18.26
N VAL A 21 -4.93 22.84 -18.36
CA VAL A 21 -5.14 23.84 -17.29
C VAL A 21 -6.50 24.55 -17.38
N LYS A 22 -7.20 24.46 -18.53
CA LYS A 22 -8.53 25.07 -18.75
C LYS A 22 -9.73 24.16 -18.47
N LEU A 23 -9.56 23.14 -17.64
CA LEU A 23 -10.68 22.36 -17.09
C LEU A 23 -10.87 22.61 -15.58
N GLY A 24 -10.53 23.82 -15.14
CA GLY A 24 -10.95 24.39 -13.87
C GLY A 24 -12.17 25.28 -14.11
N ASN A 25 -13.27 24.95 -13.45
CA ASN A 25 -14.61 25.55 -13.56
C ASN A 25 -15.34 25.33 -14.89
N ASP A 26 -16.15 24.28 -14.94
CA ASP A 26 -17.59 24.49 -15.18
C ASP A 26 -18.42 23.36 -14.56
N GLU A 27 -19.62 23.70 -14.11
CA GLU A 27 -20.65 22.85 -13.50
C GLU A 27 -20.45 22.45 -12.03
N ARG A 28 -20.82 23.35 -11.11
CA ARG A 28 -21.49 22.94 -9.86
C ARG A 28 -22.79 22.23 -10.27
N ARG A 29 -22.75 20.90 -10.33
CA ARG A 29 -23.94 20.09 -10.59
C ARG A 29 -24.84 20.13 -9.36
N THR A 30 -26.12 20.31 -9.62
CA THR A 30 -27.20 20.45 -8.64
C THR A 30 -27.32 19.23 -7.73
N MET A 31 -27.65 19.45 -6.46
CA MET A 31 -27.80 18.48 -5.35
C MET A 31 -28.92 17.41 -5.54
N SER A 32 -29.32 17.04 -6.76
CA SER A 32 -30.51 16.20 -7.00
C SER A 32 -30.30 15.02 -7.95
N ASP A 33 -29.07 14.66 -8.29
CA ASP A 33 -28.77 13.58 -9.25
C ASP A 33 -27.60 12.72 -8.75
N GLN A 34 -27.69 12.25 -7.50
CA GLN A 34 -26.74 11.27 -6.99
C GLN A 34 -27.06 9.90 -7.60
N PRO A 35 -26.07 9.25 -8.25
CA PRO A 35 -26.23 7.91 -8.77
C PRO A 35 -26.71 6.91 -7.73
N SER A 36 -27.37 5.86 -8.17
CA SER A 36 -27.62 4.70 -7.32
C SER A 36 -26.32 3.93 -7.02
N MET A 37 -26.26 3.14 -5.93
CA MET A 37 -25.09 2.30 -5.62
C MET A 37 -24.62 1.41 -6.79
N PRO A 38 -25.51 0.76 -7.57
CA PRO A 38 -25.11 0.03 -8.77
C PRO A 38 -24.36 0.89 -9.81
N GLU A 39 -24.78 2.12 -10.04
CA GLU A 39 -24.13 3.04 -10.99
C GLU A 39 -22.74 3.48 -10.51
N TYR A 40 -22.57 3.64 -9.19
CA TYR A 40 -21.25 3.88 -8.61
C TYR A 40 -20.32 2.69 -8.83
N VAL A 41 -20.81 1.46 -8.63
CA VAL A 41 -20.04 0.24 -8.88
C VAL A 41 -19.62 0.13 -10.33
N GLU A 42 -20.54 0.35 -11.27
CA GLU A 42 -20.24 0.31 -12.71
C GLU A 42 -19.21 1.39 -13.10
N SER A 43 -19.37 2.60 -12.57
CA SER A 43 -18.41 3.68 -12.78
C SER A 43 -17.04 3.36 -12.20
N ALA A 44 -16.98 2.78 -11.00
CA ALA A 44 -15.74 2.39 -10.36
C ALA A 44 -15.02 1.28 -11.14
N GLN A 45 -15.76 0.27 -11.60
CA GLN A 45 -15.23 -0.80 -12.46
C GLN A 45 -14.70 -0.26 -13.78
N THR A 46 -15.42 0.67 -14.41
CA THR A 46 -15.00 1.29 -15.68
C THR A 46 -13.71 2.07 -15.48
N ILE A 47 -13.66 2.96 -14.48
CA ILE A 47 -12.47 3.77 -14.20
C ILE A 47 -11.27 2.88 -13.85
N LEU A 48 -11.46 1.91 -12.96
CA LEU A 48 -10.37 1.03 -12.55
C LEU A 48 -9.91 0.14 -13.72
N GLY A 49 -10.84 -0.41 -14.50
CA GLY A 49 -10.52 -1.21 -15.68
C GLY A 49 -9.73 -0.42 -16.72
N ASP A 50 -10.07 0.85 -16.94
CA ASP A 50 -9.34 1.73 -17.84
C ASP A 50 -7.93 2.07 -17.31
N LEU A 51 -7.81 2.33 -16.00
CA LEU A 51 -6.50 2.54 -15.35
C LEU A 51 -5.59 1.31 -15.49
N LEU A 52 -6.13 0.11 -15.28
CA LEU A 52 -5.39 -1.14 -15.41
C LEU A 52 -4.96 -1.39 -16.85
N ARG A 53 -5.84 -1.15 -17.83
CA ARG A 53 -5.51 -1.26 -19.25
C ARG A 53 -4.41 -0.28 -19.67
N LEU A 54 -4.49 0.98 -19.24
CA LEU A 54 -3.44 1.98 -19.49
C LEU A 54 -2.09 1.62 -18.82
N SER A 55 -2.13 0.77 -17.79
CA SER A 55 -0.96 0.28 -17.07
C SER A 55 -0.48 -1.10 -17.56
N GLU A 56 -0.98 -1.56 -18.72
CA GLU A 56 -0.63 -2.82 -19.39
C GLU A 56 -1.04 -4.07 -18.58
N PHE A 57 -2.12 -4.01 -17.80
CA PHE A 57 -2.71 -5.16 -17.11
C PHE A 57 -4.00 -5.61 -17.83
N GLU A 58 -3.84 -6.25 -18.98
CA GLU A 58 -4.97 -6.66 -19.84
C GLU A 58 -5.72 -7.90 -19.32
N ASP A 59 -5.05 -8.74 -18.52
CA ASP A 59 -5.58 -9.98 -17.96
C ASP A 59 -6.34 -9.78 -16.63
N ALA A 60 -6.31 -8.57 -16.08
CA ALA A 60 -6.89 -8.26 -14.79
C ALA A 60 -8.42 -8.31 -14.81
N ARG A 61 -8.98 -9.10 -13.90
CA ARG A 61 -10.43 -9.19 -13.65
C ARG A 61 -10.76 -8.47 -12.35
N LEU A 62 -11.94 -7.87 -12.31
CA LEU A 62 -12.44 -7.13 -11.16
C LEU A 62 -13.65 -7.86 -10.58
N GLU A 63 -13.54 -8.26 -9.33
CA GLU A 63 -14.67 -8.75 -8.55
C GLU A 63 -15.10 -7.66 -7.56
N THR A 64 -16.38 -7.32 -7.54
CA THR A 64 -16.89 -6.23 -6.71
C THR A 64 -17.89 -6.72 -5.69
N LYS A 65 -17.83 -6.13 -4.50
CA LYS A 65 -18.78 -6.35 -3.40
C LYS A 65 -19.13 -5.00 -2.78
N VAL A 66 -20.38 -4.85 -2.36
CA VAL A 66 -20.85 -3.66 -1.65
C VAL A 66 -21.18 -4.07 -0.23
N GLU A 67 -20.56 -3.42 0.74
CA GLU A 67 -20.73 -3.70 2.16
C GLU A 67 -20.59 -2.39 2.93
N ASP A 68 -21.47 -2.13 3.90
CA ASP A 68 -21.48 -0.93 4.74
C ASP A 68 -21.38 0.41 3.99
N GLY A 69 -21.98 0.49 2.79
CA GLY A 69 -21.94 1.69 1.95
C GLY A 69 -20.59 1.94 1.26
N GLN A 70 -19.67 0.98 1.34
CA GLN A 70 -18.37 1.00 0.66
C GLN A 70 -18.37 0.02 -0.51
N ILE A 71 -17.53 0.30 -1.50
CA ILE A 71 -17.32 -0.57 -2.65
C ILE A 71 -15.97 -1.26 -2.48
N PHE A 72 -16.00 -2.57 -2.32
CA PHE A 72 -14.81 -3.41 -2.29
C PHE A 72 -14.56 -3.95 -3.68
N ILE A 73 -13.35 -3.73 -4.19
CA ILE A 73 -12.93 -4.21 -5.50
C ILE A 73 -11.70 -5.08 -5.34
N GLN A 74 -11.85 -6.35 -5.71
CA GLN A 74 -10.80 -7.35 -5.71
C GLN A 74 -10.26 -7.48 -7.13
N ILE A 75 -8.97 -7.21 -7.30
CA ILE A 75 -8.25 -7.42 -8.55
C ILE A 75 -7.71 -8.85 -8.54
N VAL A 76 -8.05 -9.59 -9.60
CA VAL A 76 -7.60 -10.96 -9.86
C VAL A 76 -6.79 -10.94 -11.15
N THR A 77 -5.52 -11.33 -11.09
CA THR A 77 -4.59 -11.29 -12.23
C THR A 77 -3.48 -12.31 -12.05
N ALA A 78 -2.88 -12.79 -13.15
CA ALA A 78 -1.70 -13.64 -13.07
C ALA A 78 -0.47 -12.88 -12.50
N ASP A 79 -0.41 -11.56 -12.73
CA ASP A 79 0.74 -10.72 -12.38
C ASP A 79 0.47 -9.81 -11.16
N ALA A 80 -0.22 -10.35 -10.15
CA ALA A 80 -0.62 -9.60 -8.95
C ALA A 80 0.58 -8.90 -8.27
N GLY A 81 1.77 -9.52 -8.27
CA GLY A 81 2.98 -8.93 -7.70
C GLY A 81 3.36 -7.58 -8.31
N ARG A 82 3.11 -7.38 -9.61
CA ARG A 82 3.38 -6.10 -10.30
C ARG A 82 2.36 -5.02 -9.92
N ILE A 83 1.08 -5.39 -9.75
CA ILE A 83 0.01 -4.49 -9.28
C ILE A 83 0.20 -4.09 -7.81
N ILE A 84 0.60 -5.04 -6.97
CA ILE A 84 0.88 -4.77 -5.55
C ILE A 84 2.06 -3.81 -5.43
N GLY A 85 3.11 -4.05 -6.21
CA GLY A 85 4.35 -3.27 -6.15
C GLY A 85 5.12 -3.50 -4.84
N ARG A 86 6.11 -2.65 -4.58
CA ARG A 86 6.91 -2.75 -3.34
C ARG A 86 6.06 -2.32 -2.15
N THR A 87 5.77 -3.26 -1.25
CA THR A 87 5.03 -2.99 0.01
C THR A 87 3.68 -2.30 -0.24
N ALA A 88 2.91 -2.78 -1.22
CA ALA A 88 1.59 -2.23 -1.61
C ALA A 88 1.58 -0.80 -2.19
N GLN A 89 2.72 -0.17 -2.46
CA GLN A 89 2.74 1.23 -2.94
C GLN A 89 1.93 1.45 -4.22
N THR A 90 2.02 0.53 -5.18
CA THR A 90 1.27 0.64 -6.44
C THR A 90 -0.21 0.42 -6.22
N LEU A 91 -0.58 -0.58 -5.40
CA LEU A 91 -1.97 -0.86 -5.04
C LEU A 91 -2.63 0.32 -4.32
N ASP A 92 -1.92 0.92 -3.36
CA ASP A 92 -2.40 2.10 -2.63
C ASP A 92 -2.54 3.32 -3.55
N ALA A 93 -1.62 3.50 -4.50
CA ALA A 93 -1.71 4.57 -5.51
C ALA A 93 -2.91 4.37 -6.45
N ILE A 94 -3.17 3.15 -6.90
CA ILE A 94 -4.35 2.81 -7.71
C ILE A 94 -5.64 3.10 -6.94
N GLN A 95 -5.73 2.66 -5.68
CA GLN A 95 -6.89 2.95 -4.82
C GLN A 95 -7.08 4.47 -4.66
N PHE A 96 -6.01 5.22 -4.42
CA PHE A 96 -6.08 6.67 -4.30
C PHE A 96 -6.59 7.34 -5.57
N LEU A 97 -6.06 6.95 -6.73
CA LEU A 97 -6.48 7.48 -8.03
C LEU A 97 -7.95 7.17 -8.33
N LEU A 98 -8.38 5.93 -8.09
CA LEU A 98 -9.77 5.53 -8.28
C LEU A 98 -10.73 6.41 -7.45
N ASN A 99 -10.47 6.51 -6.14
CA ASN A 99 -11.29 7.34 -5.25
C ASN A 99 -11.27 8.81 -5.70
N ARG A 100 -10.10 9.33 -6.07
CA ARG A 100 -9.98 10.72 -6.51
C ARG A 100 -10.77 11.01 -7.80
N LEU A 101 -10.78 10.07 -8.74
CA LEU A 101 -11.53 10.19 -9.99
C LEU A 101 -13.04 10.05 -9.76
N LEU A 102 -13.46 9.13 -8.89
CA LEU A 102 -14.87 8.97 -8.51
C LEU A 102 -15.40 10.20 -7.79
N SER A 103 -14.68 10.73 -6.80
CA SER A 103 -15.10 11.94 -6.08
C SER A 103 -15.09 13.20 -6.95
N ARG A 104 -14.35 13.20 -8.06
CA ARG A 104 -14.43 14.28 -9.05
C ARG A 104 -15.68 14.17 -9.92
N LYS A 105 -16.13 12.95 -10.20
CA LYS A 105 -17.33 12.67 -11.01
C LYS A 105 -18.61 12.85 -10.19
N TYR A 106 -18.57 12.53 -8.90
CA TYR A 106 -19.70 12.56 -7.97
C TYR A 106 -19.31 13.17 -6.63
N GLU A 107 -20.07 14.16 -6.16
CA GLU A 107 -19.73 14.96 -4.96
C GLU A 107 -19.74 14.10 -3.67
N ASP A 108 -20.68 13.16 -3.55
CA ASP A 108 -20.76 12.18 -2.44
C ASP A 108 -20.53 10.74 -2.93
N SER A 109 -19.39 10.49 -3.59
CA SER A 109 -19.05 9.13 -4.03
C SER A 109 -18.77 8.19 -2.83
N PRO A 110 -19.26 6.95 -2.83
CA PRO A 110 -18.89 5.96 -1.82
C PRO A 110 -17.38 5.67 -1.88
N TYR A 111 -16.78 5.41 -0.72
CA TYR A 111 -15.36 5.07 -0.65
C TYR A 111 -15.11 3.69 -1.25
N CYS A 112 -14.13 3.62 -2.14
CA CYS A 112 -13.72 2.38 -2.80
C CYS A 112 -12.45 1.82 -2.14
N VAL A 113 -12.53 0.58 -1.68
CA VAL A 113 -11.39 -0.18 -1.18
C VAL A 113 -10.92 -1.12 -2.27
N VAL A 114 -9.63 -1.07 -2.61
CA VAL A 114 -9.05 -1.92 -3.65
C VAL A 114 -8.04 -2.87 -2.99
N ASP A 115 -8.16 -4.14 -3.32
CA ASP A 115 -7.19 -5.17 -2.93
C ASP A 115 -6.85 -6.07 -4.12
N ALA A 116 -5.69 -6.72 -4.08
CA ALA A 116 -5.19 -7.62 -5.12
C ALA A 116 -4.77 -8.95 -4.49
N GLU A 117 -5.32 -10.06 -4.96
CA GLU A 117 -5.12 -11.42 -4.42
C GLU A 117 -5.12 -11.51 -2.87
N HIS A 118 -6.05 -10.82 -2.19
CA HIS A 118 -6.12 -10.73 -0.72
C HIS A 118 -4.79 -10.33 -0.03
N TYR A 119 -3.99 -9.49 -0.70
CA TYR A 119 -2.66 -9.10 -0.26
C TYR A 119 -2.68 -8.50 1.16
N ARG A 120 -3.66 -7.67 1.48
CA ARG A 120 -3.70 -6.98 2.79
C ARG A 120 -3.80 -7.96 3.95
N GLU A 121 -4.63 -9.00 3.82
CA GLU A 121 -4.78 -10.04 4.83
C GLU A 121 -3.51 -10.91 4.93
N GLN A 122 -2.99 -11.38 3.80
CA GLN A 122 -1.77 -12.18 3.76
C GLN A 122 -0.57 -11.43 4.34
N ARG A 123 -0.43 -10.14 4.00
CA ARG A 123 0.62 -9.26 4.51
C ARG A 123 0.52 -9.07 6.02
N ARG A 124 -0.70 -8.88 6.54
CA ARG A 124 -0.95 -8.81 7.98
C ARG A 124 -0.55 -10.11 8.67
N GLY A 125 -0.98 -11.25 8.15
CA GLY A 125 -0.62 -12.57 8.71
C GLY A 125 0.89 -12.79 8.76
N LYS A 126 1.60 -12.41 7.68
CA LYS A 126 3.06 -12.49 7.62
C LYS A 126 3.73 -11.59 8.67
N LEU A 127 3.30 -10.34 8.82
CA LEU A 127 3.86 -9.43 9.82
C LEU A 127 3.68 -9.93 11.25
N LEU A 128 2.54 -10.57 11.55
CA LEU A 128 2.30 -11.19 12.85
C LEU A 128 3.21 -12.40 13.08
N ALA A 129 3.42 -13.24 12.07
CA ALA A 129 4.36 -14.35 12.13
C ALA A 129 5.80 -13.86 12.37
N ASP A 130 6.23 -12.86 11.60
CA ASP A 130 7.56 -12.24 11.73
C ASP A 130 7.76 -11.63 13.14
N ALA A 131 6.72 -10.99 13.70
CA ALA A 131 6.76 -10.44 15.06
C ALA A 131 6.90 -11.52 16.13
N ASN A 132 6.18 -12.64 16.00
CA ASN A 132 6.28 -13.77 16.92
C ASN A 132 7.64 -14.47 16.85
N GLU A 133 8.22 -14.60 15.66
CA GLU A 133 9.56 -15.15 15.49
C GLU A 133 10.61 -14.22 16.12
N ALA A 134 10.51 -12.91 15.88
CA ALA A 134 11.37 -11.92 16.50
C ALA A 134 11.29 -11.99 18.03
N LEU A 135 10.07 -12.07 18.58
CA LEU A 135 9.81 -12.24 20.00
C LEU A 135 10.53 -13.47 20.57
N ALA A 136 10.39 -14.63 19.92
CA ALA A 136 11.04 -15.87 20.36
C ALA A 136 12.57 -15.75 20.35
N ARG A 137 13.15 -15.13 19.30
CA ARG A 137 14.60 -14.91 19.20
C ARG A 137 15.12 -13.96 20.27
N VAL A 138 14.40 -12.87 20.55
CA VAL A 138 14.78 -11.90 21.60
C VAL A 138 14.74 -12.57 22.97
N ARG A 139 13.72 -13.38 23.27
CA ARG A 139 13.62 -14.15 24.52
C ARG A 139 14.74 -15.18 24.67
N GLN A 140 15.14 -15.84 23.58
CA GLN A 140 16.18 -16.87 23.62
C GLN A 140 17.59 -16.27 23.74
N THR A 141 17.87 -15.20 22.99
CA THR A 141 19.23 -14.65 22.86
C THR A 141 19.51 -13.49 23.79
N GLY A 142 18.46 -12.82 24.30
CA GLY A 142 18.56 -11.54 25.00
C GLY A 142 18.95 -10.35 24.12
N ASN A 143 19.24 -10.56 22.84
CA ASN A 143 19.70 -9.52 21.93
C ASN A 143 18.52 -8.82 21.24
N PRO A 144 18.56 -7.48 21.08
CA PRO A 144 17.53 -6.75 20.34
C PRO A 144 17.41 -7.20 18.89
N TRP A 145 16.19 -7.40 18.41
CA TRP A 145 15.89 -7.72 17.02
C TRP A 145 15.44 -6.48 16.26
N ARG A 146 16.04 -6.24 15.08
CA ARG A 146 15.70 -5.14 14.19
C ARG A 146 14.87 -5.66 13.02
N MET A 147 13.61 -5.23 12.95
CA MET A 147 12.75 -5.58 11.82
C MET A 147 13.19 -4.85 10.53
N PRO A 148 12.77 -5.35 9.35
CA PRO A 148 12.91 -4.59 8.10
C PRO A 148 12.24 -3.20 8.21
N PRO A 149 12.55 -2.25 7.30
CA PRO A 149 11.84 -0.97 7.25
C PRO A 149 10.36 -1.19 6.93
N LEU A 150 9.48 -0.54 7.70
CA LEU A 150 8.04 -0.72 7.63
C LEU A 150 7.32 0.62 7.53
N ASN A 151 6.15 0.61 6.88
CA ASN A 151 5.29 1.79 6.84
C ASN A 151 4.60 2.02 8.20
N SER A 152 3.99 3.19 8.40
CA SER A 152 3.36 3.54 9.68
C SER A 152 2.23 2.59 10.10
N MET A 153 1.49 2.02 9.16
CA MET A 153 0.41 1.06 9.43
C MET A 153 0.98 -0.29 9.88
N GLU A 154 1.98 -0.81 9.17
CA GLU A 154 2.65 -2.06 9.50
C GLU A 154 3.34 -1.99 10.88
N ARG A 155 4.00 -0.87 11.20
CA ARG A 155 4.58 -0.64 12.53
C ARG A 155 3.51 -0.70 13.62
N ARG A 156 2.34 -0.08 13.36
CA ARG A 156 1.20 -0.14 14.29
C ARG A 156 0.74 -1.58 14.52
N ILE A 157 0.69 -2.41 13.48
CA ILE A 157 0.33 -3.84 13.62
C ILE A 157 1.30 -4.53 14.58
N ILE A 158 2.61 -4.35 14.41
CA ILE A 158 3.61 -4.99 15.29
C ILE A 158 3.53 -4.45 16.72
N HIS A 159 3.48 -3.13 16.89
CA HIS A 159 3.34 -2.53 18.21
C HIS A 159 2.08 -3.02 18.93
N GLN A 160 0.97 -3.19 18.22
CA GLN A 160 -0.26 -3.74 18.80
C GLN A 160 -0.12 -5.23 19.12
N ALA A 161 0.51 -6.01 18.25
CA ALA A 161 0.70 -7.45 18.46
C ALA A 161 1.56 -7.74 19.69
N LEU A 162 2.55 -6.89 19.97
CA LEU A 162 3.50 -7.06 21.08
C LEU A 162 3.13 -6.24 22.32
N LYS A 163 2.06 -5.43 22.28
CA LYS A 163 1.68 -4.52 23.36
C LYS A 163 1.44 -5.22 24.69
N ASP A 164 0.87 -6.43 24.64
CA ASP A 164 0.46 -7.19 25.82
C ASP A 164 1.57 -8.12 26.34
N CYS A 165 2.80 -8.03 25.79
CA CYS A 165 3.97 -8.77 26.27
C CYS A 165 4.74 -7.92 27.31
N PRO A 166 4.66 -8.22 28.62
CA PRO A 166 5.26 -7.40 29.66
C PRO A 166 6.79 -7.45 29.68
N ASP A 167 7.38 -8.49 29.12
CA ASP A 167 8.81 -8.75 29.08
C ASP A 167 9.53 -8.10 27.89
N ILE A 168 8.79 -7.36 27.05
CA ILE A 168 9.25 -6.84 25.77
C ILE A 168 9.03 -5.34 25.69
N HIS A 169 10.04 -4.63 25.18
CA HIS A 169 9.91 -3.25 24.76
C HIS A 169 10.01 -3.14 23.23
N THR A 170 9.20 -2.27 22.65
CA THR A 170 9.19 -1.99 21.22
C THR A 170 9.42 -0.52 20.96
N GLN A 171 10.40 -0.17 20.13
CA GLN A 171 10.72 1.20 19.76
C GLN A 171 10.84 1.30 18.23
N SER A 172 10.41 2.43 17.67
CA SER A 172 10.69 2.73 16.26
C SER A 172 12.02 3.49 16.14
N GLU A 173 12.98 2.94 15.41
CA GLU A 173 14.29 3.56 15.16
C GLU A 173 14.54 3.72 13.66
N ASP A 174 15.39 4.70 13.34
CA ASP A 174 15.86 5.08 12.01
C ASP A 174 14.78 5.56 11.03
N GLU A 175 15.15 6.52 10.17
CA GLU A 175 14.40 6.91 8.99
C GLU A 175 15.28 6.56 7.78
N ASP A 176 14.82 5.65 6.92
CA ASP A 176 15.50 5.42 5.66
C ASP A 176 15.27 6.58 4.68
N SER A 177 15.98 6.60 3.55
CA SER A 177 15.84 7.64 2.52
C SER A 177 14.44 7.75 1.92
N GLU A 178 13.55 6.78 2.18
CA GLU A 178 12.15 6.74 1.75
C GLU A 178 11.18 7.11 2.91
N GLY A 179 11.68 7.58 4.05
CA GLY A 179 10.87 7.99 5.20
C GLY A 179 10.35 6.84 6.06
N ARG A 180 10.83 5.60 5.85
CA ARG A 180 10.36 4.42 6.59
C ARG A 180 11.18 4.21 7.85
N LYS A 181 10.49 3.70 8.89
CA LYS A 181 11.12 3.41 10.18
C LYS A 181 11.17 1.91 10.44
N ARG A 182 12.16 1.48 11.21
CA ARG A 182 12.29 0.10 11.67
C ARG A 182 11.67 -0.03 13.05
N VAL A 183 11.12 -1.20 13.37
CA VAL A 183 10.74 -1.54 14.74
C VAL A 183 11.86 -2.37 15.35
N VAL A 184 12.37 -1.91 16.48
CA VAL A 184 13.32 -2.62 17.32
C VAL A 184 12.56 -3.24 18.48
N ILE A 185 12.77 -4.53 18.66
CA ILE A 185 12.16 -5.33 19.72
C ILE A 185 13.29 -5.73 20.66
N SER A 186 13.19 -5.35 21.93
CA SER A 186 14.17 -5.66 22.97
C SER A 186 13.48 -6.23 24.21
N LEU A 187 14.23 -6.85 25.10
CA LEU A 187 13.72 -7.20 26.43
C LEU A 187 13.49 -5.92 27.24
N SER A 188 12.48 -5.92 28.11
CA SER A 188 12.28 -4.85 29.10
C SER A 188 13.35 -4.93 30.18
N ASP A 189 13.82 -3.78 30.68
CA ASP A 189 14.87 -3.70 31.70
C ASP A 189 14.54 -4.50 32.99
N ASP A 190 13.26 -4.64 33.32
CA ASP A 190 12.77 -5.39 34.49
C ASP A 190 12.88 -6.93 34.34
N PHE A 191 13.04 -7.42 33.12
CA PHE A 191 13.05 -8.84 32.75
C PHE A 191 14.38 -9.27 32.11
N GLN A 192 15.49 -8.57 32.39
CA GLN A 192 16.81 -8.96 31.90
C GLN A 192 16.97 -10.48 32.00
N ALA A 193 17.09 -11.12 30.83
CA ALA A 193 17.13 -12.57 30.72
C ALA A 193 18.20 -13.10 31.68
N GLY A 194 17.78 -13.92 32.62
CA GLY A 194 18.67 -14.56 33.56
C GLY A 194 19.81 -15.26 32.82
N ALA A 195 21.04 -14.91 33.23
CA ALA A 195 22.26 -15.68 33.08
C ALA A 195 22.60 -16.19 31.67
N ALA A 196 23.37 -15.40 30.93
CA ALA A 196 24.38 -15.99 30.06
C ALA A 196 25.24 -16.94 30.92
N ALA A 197 25.09 -18.25 30.71
CA ALA A 197 26.06 -19.21 31.23
C ALA A 197 27.45 -18.81 30.70
N PRO A 198 28.50 -18.76 31.54
CA PRO A 198 29.84 -18.48 31.06
C PRO A 198 30.22 -19.49 29.97
N PRO A 199 30.92 -19.06 28.90
CA PRO A 199 31.34 -19.97 27.85
C PRO A 199 32.09 -21.16 28.45
N PRO A 200 31.85 -22.41 27.99
CA PRO A 200 32.57 -23.55 28.52
C PRO A 200 34.06 -23.32 28.32
N ALA A 201 34.81 -23.37 29.43
CA ALA A 201 36.26 -23.27 29.41
C ALA A 201 36.81 -24.29 28.42
N GLN A 202 37.55 -23.79 27.43
CA GLN A 202 38.26 -24.66 26.49
C GLN A 202 39.30 -25.46 27.30
N PRO A 203 39.38 -26.79 27.14
CA PRO A 203 40.45 -27.55 27.76
C PRO A 203 41.79 -27.16 27.12
N GLU A 204 42.79 -26.95 27.98
CA GLU A 204 44.18 -26.60 27.66
C GLU A 204 44.87 -27.58 26.70
#